data_AF-A0A3D6EIY2-F1
#
_entry.id   AF-A0A3D6EIY2-F1
#
_cell.length_a   1.000
_cell.length_b   1.000
_cell.length_c   1.000
_cell.angle_alpha   90.00
_cell.angle_beta   90.00
_cell.angle_gamma   90.00
#
_symmetry.space_group_name_H-M   'P 1'
#
loop_
_entity.id
_entity.type
_entity.pdbx_description
1 polymer ?
#
loop_
_entity_poly.entity_id
_entity_poly.type
_entity_poly.pdbx_seq_one_letter_code
_entity_poly.pdbx_strand_id
1 'polypeptide(L)'
;MIRLALLLVLSLPAMAQEGLRYRMQVWMRGESAPVETRFRLVATAGTTSHNRVKKPRMGGWRLEADRTQGTPYAQALLLGRAERLLYLAGPSPQTRAEPIALRFGTRSVPVWSLEMPKALHASTVLVEVAPGLLALCDLSARFERGDLARIELHLEGLDGTGSLAPAEAGTVLLTTLRGWAQEALEGAEDSAAVR
;
A
#
# COMPACT_ATOMS: atom_id res chain seq x y z
N MET A 1 -19.00 -19.12 49.03
CA MET A 1 -19.50 -17.91 48.34
C MET A 1 -18.44 -16.83 48.43
N ILE A 2 -18.16 -16.14 47.31
CA ILE A 2 -17.23 -14.98 47.19
C ILE A 2 -15.75 -15.45 47.21
N ARG A 3 -14.91 -15.34 46.17
CA ARG A 3 -14.76 -14.36 45.09
C ARG A 3 -14.26 -15.04 43.80
N LEU A 4 -15.17 -15.17 42.85
CA LEU A 4 -14.93 -15.41 41.42
C LEU A 4 -14.34 -14.16 40.73
N ALA A 5 -13.45 -13.43 41.41
CA ALA A 5 -13.03 -12.08 41.02
C ALA A 5 -11.59 -11.99 40.52
N LEU A 6 -10.88 -13.12 40.41
CA LEU A 6 -9.46 -13.15 40.00
C LEU A 6 -9.22 -13.59 38.55
N LEU A 7 -10.27 -13.68 37.73
CA LEU A 7 -10.20 -14.18 36.34
C LEU A 7 -10.47 -13.10 35.28
N LEU A 8 -10.48 -11.82 35.64
CA LEU A 8 -11.00 -10.73 34.80
C LEU A 8 -10.02 -9.59 34.50
N VAL A 9 -8.69 -9.81 34.58
CA VAL A 9 -7.70 -8.73 34.37
C VAL A 9 -6.58 -9.09 33.38
N LEU A 10 -6.76 -10.10 32.52
CA LEU A 10 -5.78 -10.41 31.45
C LEU A 10 -6.38 -10.38 30.03
N SER A 11 -7.51 -9.72 29.84
CA SER A 11 -7.82 -9.13 28.54
C SER A 11 -7.19 -7.73 28.49
N LEU A 12 -5.86 -7.69 28.41
CA LEU A 12 -5.21 -6.53 27.79
C LEU A 12 -5.94 -6.32 26.46
N PRO A 13 -6.53 -5.14 26.19
CA PRO A 13 -7.00 -4.89 24.83
C PRO A 13 -5.76 -5.11 23.97
N ALA A 14 -5.85 -6.02 22.99
CA ALA A 14 -4.92 -6.00 21.88
C ALA A 14 -4.90 -4.54 21.45
N MET A 15 -3.82 -3.83 21.75
CA MET A 15 -3.71 -2.42 21.39
C MET A 15 -4.08 -2.36 19.93
N ALA A 16 -5.15 -1.64 19.59
CA ALA A 16 -5.58 -1.52 18.21
C ALA A 16 -4.37 -0.99 17.44
N GLN A 17 -3.70 -1.87 16.70
CA GLN A 17 -2.44 -1.56 16.06
C GLN A 17 -2.79 -0.66 14.87
N GLU A 18 -2.50 0.63 15.02
CA GLU A 18 -2.77 1.66 14.02
C GLU A 18 -2.02 1.40 12.72
N GLY A 19 -2.67 1.58 11.58
CA GLY A 19 -2.08 1.42 10.25
C GLY A 19 -3.06 0.94 9.18
N LEU A 20 -2.56 0.91 7.94
CA LEU A 20 -3.27 0.38 6.78
C LEU A 20 -2.81 -1.05 6.52
N ARG A 21 -3.74 -2.01 6.45
CA ARG A 21 -3.40 -3.42 6.21
C ARG A 21 -3.58 -3.76 4.75
N TYR A 22 -2.56 -4.39 4.17
CA TYR A 22 -2.53 -4.74 2.77
C TYR A 22 -2.25 -6.21 2.54
N ARG A 23 -2.83 -6.72 1.47
CA ARG A 23 -2.45 -7.98 0.83
C ARG A 23 -1.93 -7.68 -0.57
N MET A 24 -0.81 -8.30 -0.92
CA MET A 24 -0.25 -8.22 -2.25
C MET A 24 -0.02 -9.63 -2.80
N GLN A 25 -0.37 -9.81 -4.07
CA GLN A 25 -0.15 -11.03 -4.82
C GLN A 25 0.65 -10.72 -6.07
N VAL A 26 1.63 -11.56 -6.36
CA VAL A 26 2.58 -11.34 -7.45
C VAL A 26 2.70 -12.64 -8.25
N TRP A 27 2.40 -12.58 -9.53
CA TRP A 27 2.60 -13.70 -10.45
C TRP A 27 3.87 -13.45 -11.25
N MET A 28 4.85 -14.31 -11.05
CA MET A 28 6.03 -14.35 -11.92
C MET A 28 5.68 -15.12 -13.20
N ARG A 29 6.35 -14.78 -14.30
CA ARG A 29 6.14 -15.41 -15.58
C ARG A 29 6.60 -16.87 -15.52
N GLY A 30 5.73 -17.77 -15.96
CA GLY A 30 5.98 -19.21 -15.90
C GLY A 30 5.59 -19.87 -14.57
N GLU A 31 5.27 -19.09 -13.54
CA GLU A 31 4.75 -19.63 -12.28
C GLU A 31 3.23 -19.87 -12.37
N SER A 32 2.79 -20.99 -11.78
CA SER A 32 1.37 -21.38 -11.78
C SER A 32 0.56 -20.74 -10.65
N ALA A 33 1.23 -20.30 -9.58
CA ALA A 33 0.61 -19.72 -8.39
C ALA A 33 1.25 -18.37 -8.02
N PRO A 34 0.47 -17.43 -7.46
CA PRO A 34 1.03 -16.18 -6.97
C PRO A 34 1.87 -16.39 -5.72
N VAL A 35 2.90 -15.56 -5.56
CA VAL A 35 3.50 -15.30 -4.27
C VAL A 35 2.63 -14.27 -3.55
N GLU A 36 2.03 -14.67 -2.43
CA GLU A 36 1.21 -13.80 -1.58
C GLU A 36 2.02 -13.29 -0.39
N THR A 37 1.79 -12.02 -0.04
CA THR A 37 2.29 -11.41 1.20
C THR A 37 1.25 -10.47 1.81
N ARG A 38 1.22 -10.40 3.14
CA ARG A 38 0.47 -9.41 3.89
C ARG A 38 1.43 -8.53 4.65
N PHE A 39 1.13 -7.24 4.71
CA PHE A 39 1.93 -6.27 5.44
C PHE A 39 1.06 -5.11 5.90
N ARG A 40 1.62 -4.31 6.80
CA ARG A 40 1.00 -3.12 7.35
C ARG A 40 1.82 -1.90 7.02
N LEU A 41 1.14 -0.81 6.68
CA LEU A 41 1.73 0.50 6.57
C LEU A 41 1.40 1.28 7.83
N VAL A 42 2.41 1.53 8.66
CA VAL A 42 2.28 2.19 9.96
C VAL A 42 2.99 3.54 9.95
N ALA A 43 2.51 4.52 10.71
CA ALA A 43 3.19 5.80 10.78
C ALA A 43 4.58 5.66 11.45
N THR A 44 5.62 6.24 10.86
CA THR A 44 6.95 6.29 11.45
C THR A 44 6.93 7.25 12.63
N ALA A 45 7.23 6.76 13.83
CA ALA A 45 7.32 7.60 15.02
C ALA A 45 8.38 8.70 14.83
N GLY A 46 8.02 9.95 15.14
CA GLY A 46 8.97 11.06 15.14
C GLY A 46 10.08 10.83 16.16
N THR A 47 11.32 11.15 15.81
CA THR A 47 12.43 11.06 16.75
C THR A 47 12.46 12.32 17.61
N THR A 48 12.22 12.18 18.91
CA THR A 48 12.38 13.25 19.90
C THR A 48 13.83 13.27 20.40
N SER A 49 14.57 14.33 20.09
CA SER A 49 15.81 14.65 20.82
C SER A 49 15.54 15.72 21.87
N HIS A 50 16.48 15.89 22.81
CA HIS A 50 16.36 16.64 24.06
C HIS A 50 15.89 18.12 23.93
N ASN A 51 15.82 18.70 22.72
CA ASN A 51 15.26 20.05 22.50
C ASN A 51 14.64 20.25 21.10
N ARG A 52 14.34 19.19 20.36
CA ARG A 52 13.69 19.30 19.04
C ARG A 52 13.02 17.99 18.64
N VAL A 53 11.73 18.07 18.30
CA VAL A 53 11.05 17.01 17.55
C VAL A 53 11.56 17.08 16.12
N LYS A 54 12.37 16.11 15.69
CA LYS A 54 12.81 16.03 14.30
C LYS A 54 11.77 15.23 13.52
N LYS A 55 11.06 15.89 12.63
CA LYS A 55 10.19 15.20 11.67
C LYS A 55 11.04 14.24 10.82
N PRO A 56 10.60 13.00 10.56
CA PRO A 56 11.30 12.07 9.67
C PRO A 56 11.62 12.75 8.34
N ARG A 57 12.86 12.59 7.85
CA ARG A 57 13.35 13.29 6.65
C ARG A 57 12.79 12.72 5.33
N MET A 58 12.33 11.47 5.37
CA MET A 58 11.53 10.78 4.35
C MET A 58 10.62 9.81 5.10
N GLY A 59 9.46 9.46 4.56
CA GLY A 59 8.74 8.29 5.05
C GLY A 59 8.15 8.49 6.43
N GLY A 60 7.07 9.28 6.49
CA GLY A 60 6.13 9.23 7.61
C GLY A 60 5.46 7.86 7.80
N TRP A 61 5.84 6.85 7.00
CA TRP A 61 5.27 5.52 6.96
C TRP A 61 6.38 4.46 6.89
N ARG A 62 6.18 3.36 7.61
CA ARG A 62 7.02 2.17 7.62
C ARG A 62 6.18 0.98 7.19
N LEU A 63 6.74 0.16 6.31
CA LEU A 63 6.15 -1.13 5.98
C LEU A 63 6.58 -2.18 7.01
N GLU A 64 5.60 -2.89 7.58
CA GLU A 64 5.79 -4.01 8.50
C GLU A 64 5.21 -5.28 7.89
N ALA A 65 6.06 -6.22 7.50
CA ALA A 65 5.63 -7.53 7.05
C ALA A 65 4.86 -8.25 8.16
N ASP A 66 3.73 -8.86 7.82
CA ASP A 66 3.03 -9.76 8.74
C ASP A 66 3.78 -11.09 8.77
N ARG A 67 4.77 -11.21 9.66
CA ARG A 67 5.62 -12.40 9.78
C ARG A 67 5.88 -12.78 11.23
N THR A 68 5.98 -14.09 11.46
CA THR A 68 6.58 -14.65 12.67
C THR A 68 8.09 -14.42 12.64
N GLN A 69 8.65 -13.94 13.75
CA GLN A 69 10.08 -13.70 13.88
C GLN A 69 10.87 -15.00 13.61
N GLY A 70 11.85 -14.95 12.70
CA GLY A 70 12.72 -16.10 12.38
C GLY A 70 12.41 -16.86 11.08
N THR A 71 11.34 -16.51 10.34
CA THR A 71 11.08 -17.11 9.02
C THR A 71 11.95 -16.48 7.91
N PRO A 72 12.39 -17.28 6.90
CA PRO A 72 13.17 -16.78 5.77
C PRO A 72 12.48 -15.61 5.05
N TYR A 73 13.21 -14.53 4.82
CA TYR A 73 12.69 -13.28 4.27
C TYR A 73 12.58 -13.32 2.73
N ALA A 74 11.98 -14.38 2.18
CA ALA A 74 11.84 -14.58 0.73
C ALA A 74 11.01 -13.46 0.05
N GLN A 75 10.18 -12.77 0.82
CA GLN A 75 9.29 -11.69 0.35
C GLN A 75 9.95 -10.30 0.40
N ALA A 76 11.20 -10.20 0.87
CA ALA A 76 11.93 -8.92 1.03
C ALA A 76 11.89 -8.04 -0.22
N LEU A 77 12.21 -8.66 -1.36
CA LEU A 77 12.30 -7.99 -2.65
C LEU A 77 10.92 -7.47 -3.09
N LEU A 78 9.87 -8.26 -2.86
CA LEU A 78 8.50 -7.89 -3.18
C LEU A 78 8.04 -6.72 -2.31
N LEU A 79 8.31 -6.76 -1.01
CA LEU A 79 7.97 -5.70 -0.08
C LEU A 79 8.71 -4.39 -0.37
N GLY A 80 9.98 -4.46 -0.77
CA GLY A 80 10.73 -3.27 -1.20
C GLY A 80 10.17 -2.63 -2.47
N ARG A 81 9.55 -3.41 -3.37
CA ARG A 81 8.83 -2.89 -4.54
C ARG A 81 7.45 -2.33 -4.14
N ALA A 82 6.75 -3.00 -3.22
CA ALA A 82 5.47 -2.54 -2.69
C ALA A 82 5.60 -1.19 -1.97
N GLU A 83 6.67 -0.99 -1.19
CA GLU A 83 6.93 0.28 -0.50
C GLU A 83 6.93 1.48 -1.46
N ARG A 84 7.44 1.32 -2.69
CA ARG A 84 7.42 2.37 -3.72
C ARG A 84 6.03 2.64 -4.28
N LEU A 85 5.13 1.65 -4.27
CA LEU A 85 3.74 1.78 -4.72
C LEU A 85 2.83 2.39 -3.66
N LEU A 86 3.22 2.26 -2.40
CA LEU A 86 2.40 2.54 -1.22
C LEU A 86 2.69 3.89 -0.56
N TYR A 87 3.15 4.86 -1.34
CA TYR A 87 3.20 6.21 -0.84
C TYR A 87 1.83 6.84 -0.93
N LEU A 88 1.28 7.12 0.26
CA LEU A 88 0.00 7.79 0.43
C LEU A 88 0.07 9.14 -0.24
N ALA A 89 -0.73 9.27 -1.28
CA ALA A 89 -0.71 10.40 -2.17
C ALA A 89 -1.72 11.44 -1.68
N GLY A 90 -1.32 12.70 -1.64
CA GLY A 90 -2.31 13.78 -1.70
C GLY A 90 -3.02 13.76 -3.05
N PRO A 91 -4.21 14.37 -3.18
CA PRO A 91 -4.87 14.57 -4.47
C PRO A 91 -3.90 15.22 -5.47
N SER A 92 -3.86 14.69 -6.69
CA SER A 92 -3.09 15.24 -7.80
C SER A 92 -4.03 15.68 -8.92
N PRO A 93 -3.57 16.48 -9.90
CA PRO A 93 -4.40 16.87 -11.05
C PRO A 93 -4.96 15.68 -11.85
N GLN A 94 -4.36 14.49 -11.70
CA GLN A 94 -4.77 13.25 -12.37
C GLN A 94 -5.70 12.39 -11.51
N THR A 95 -5.98 12.79 -10.27
CA THR A 95 -6.98 12.13 -9.42
C THR A 95 -8.33 12.83 -9.51
N ARG A 96 -9.42 12.07 -9.44
CA ARG A 96 -10.80 12.61 -9.43
C ARG A 96 -11.60 11.94 -8.33
N ALA A 97 -12.40 12.73 -7.62
CA ALA A 97 -13.35 12.18 -6.66
C ALA A 97 -14.47 11.47 -7.40
N GLU A 98 -14.81 10.26 -6.95
CA GLU A 98 -15.91 9.47 -7.49
C GLU A 98 -17.16 9.63 -6.61
N PRO A 99 -18.38 9.55 -7.18
CA PRO A 99 -19.62 9.71 -6.43
C PRO A 99 -20.01 8.44 -5.64
N ILE A 100 -19.02 7.74 -5.08
CA ILE A 100 -19.18 6.51 -4.32
C ILE A 100 -18.26 6.52 -3.09
N ALA A 101 -18.59 5.69 -2.10
CA ALA A 101 -17.77 5.48 -0.92
C ALA A 101 -17.65 3.98 -0.62
N LEU A 102 -16.50 3.57 -0.09
CA LEU A 102 -16.26 2.19 0.34
C LEU A 102 -16.34 2.10 1.85
N ARG A 103 -16.79 0.94 2.34
CA ARG A 103 -16.94 0.70 3.78
C ARG A 103 -15.82 -0.18 4.30
N PHE A 104 -15.09 0.32 5.29
CA PHE A 104 -14.07 -0.42 6.05
C PHE A 104 -14.51 -0.48 7.52
N GLY A 105 -15.06 -1.62 7.94
CA GLY A 105 -15.63 -1.79 9.27
C GLY A 105 -16.80 -0.83 9.52
N THR A 106 -16.62 0.12 10.44
CA THR A 106 -17.60 1.17 10.78
C THR A 106 -17.39 2.47 9.99
N ARG A 107 -16.33 2.59 9.21
CA ARG A 107 -15.98 3.80 8.46
C ARG A 107 -16.44 3.71 7.02
N SER A 108 -16.96 4.82 6.51
CA SER A 108 -17.20 5.03 5.08
C SER A 108 -16.16 6.02 4.57
N VAL A 109 -15.42 5.65 3.53
CA VAL A 109 -14.34 6.49 2.95
C VAL A 109 -14.65 6.85 1.50
N PRO A 110 -14.50 8.13 1.10
CA PRO A 110 -14.67 8.55 -0.28
C PRO A 110 -13.73 7.82 -1.23
N VAL A 111 -14.22 7.48 -2.42
CA VAL A 111 -13.41 6.88 -3.48
C VAL A 111 -12.87 7.95 -4.41
N TRP A 112 -11.66 7.72 -4.90
CA TRP A 112 -11.00 8.52 -5.90
C TRP A 112 -10.48 7.61 -7.01
N SER A 113 -10.59 8.08 -8.26
CA SER A 113 -9.97 7.45 -9.42
C SER A 113 -8.67 8.15 -9.79
N LEU A 114 -7.83 7.46 -10.55
CA LEU A 114 -6.58 7.96 -11.08
C LEU A 114 -6.54 7.70 -12.58
N GLU A 115 -6.17 8.72 -13.38
CA GLU A 115 -6.00 8.54 -14.81
C GLU A 115 -4.82 7.60 -15.10
N MET A 116 -5.11 6.43 -15.66
CA MET A 116 -4.10 5.40 -15.97
C MET A 116 -3.29 5.77 -17.22
N PRO A 117 -1.96 5.60 -17.20
CA PRO A 117 -1.15 5.71 -18.41
C PRO A 117 -1.61 4.70 -19.48
N LYS A 118 -1.84 5.16 -20.72
CA LYS A 118 -2.43 4.36 -21.81
C LYS A 118 -1.65 3.08 -22.16
N ALA A 119 -0.32 3.09 -21.99
CA ALA A 119 0.53 1.95 -22.34
C ALA A 119 0.55 0.85 -21.27
N LEU A 120 -0.13 1.04 -20.14
CA LEU A 120 -0.17 0.08 -19.04
C LEU A 120 -1.55 -0.57 -18.93
N HIS A 121 -1.59 -1.90 -18.94
CA HIS A 121 -2.79 -2.66 -18.59
C HIS A 121 -2.95 -2.69 -17.07
N ALA A 122 -3.45 -1.59 -16.50
CA ALA A 122 -3.67 -1.46 -15.06
C ALA A 122 -5.01 -0.80 -14.72
N SER A 123 -5.47 -1.09 -13.49
CA SER A 123 -6.58 -0.43 -12.83
C SER A 123 -6.17 -0.07 -11.40
N THR A 124 -6.62 1.08 -10.92
CA THR A 124 -6.41 1.48 -9.52
C THR A 124 -7.65 2.10 -8.93
N VAL A 125 -7.87 1.87 -7.64
CA VAL A 125 -8.86 2.57 -6.83
C VAL A 125 -8.13 3.22 -5.68
N LEU A 126 -8.39 4.51 -5.44
CA LEU A 126 -7.88 5.24 -4.28
C LEU A 126 -9.03 5.49 -3.30
N VAL A 127 -8.73 5.58 -2.01
CA VAL A 127 -9.70 5.97 -0.97
C VAL A 127 -9.12 7.04 -0.06
N GLU A 128 -9.94 8.00 0.34
CA GLU A 128 -9.53 9.06 1.24
C GLU A 128 -9.65 8.61 2.71
N VAL A 129 -8.52 8.24 3.31
CA VAL A 129 -8.46 7.67 4.66
C VAL A 129 -8.38 8.74 5.76
N ALA A 130 -7.98 9.96 5.38
CA ALA A 130 -8.06 11.19 6.16
C ALA A 130 -8.15 12.37 5.17
N PRO A 131 -8.60 13.57 5.59
CA PRO A 131 -8.72 14.72 4.70
C PRO A 131 -7.44 14.99 3.91
N GLY A 132 -7.52 14.89 2.58
CA GLY A 132 -6.40 15.08 1.67
C GLY A 132 -5.35 13.96 1.66
N LEU A 133 -5.64 12.80 2.25
CA LEU A 133 -4.75 11.64 2.30
C LEU A 133 -5.40 10.45 1.58
N LEU A 134 -4.91 10.15 0.37
CA LEU A 134 -5.39 9.05 -0.44
C LEU A 134 -4.52 7.80 -0.27
N ALA A 135 -5.17 6.68 0.03
CA ALA A 135 -4.58 5.36 0.05
C ALA A 135 -4.94 4.56 -1.19
N LEU A 136 -3.98 3.78 -1.69
CA LEU A 136 -4.21 2.83 -2.77
C LEU A 136 -5.11 1.70 -2.25
N CYS A 137 -6.41 1.77 -2.51
CA CYS A 137 -7.35 0.74 -2.09
C CYS A 137 -7.17 -0.55 -2.87
N ASP A 138 -7.00 -0.42 -4.19
CA ASP A 138 -6.85 -1.53 -5.10
C ASP A 138 -5.89 -1.15 -6.23
N LEU A 139 -5.03 -2.09 -6.62
CA LEU A 139 -4.21 -2.03 -7.82
C LEU A 139 -4.20 -3.42 -8.45
N SER A 140 -4.48 -3.48 -9.74
CA SER A 140 -4.19 -4.65 -10.58
C SER A 140 -3.43 -4.15 -11.79
N ALA A 141 -2.23 -4.68 -12.04
CA ALA A 141 -1.48 -4.40 -13.25
C ALA A 141 -0.96 -5.69 -13.88
N ARG A 142 -1.01 -5.76 -15.21
CA ARG A 142 -0.49 -6.86 -16.02
C ARG A 142 0.64 -6.37 -16.92
N PHE A 143 1.64 -7.23 -17.07
CA PHE A 143 2.84 -6.95 -17.83
C PHE A 143 3.01 -8.03 -18.89
N GLU A 144 3.10 -7.60 -20.15
CA GLU A 144 3.28 -8.52 -21.27
C GLU A 144 4.71 -9.10 -21.33
N ARG A 145 5.67 -8.41 -20.70
CA ARG A 145 7.12 -8.71 -20.77
C ARG A 145 7.78 -8.66 -19.39
N GLY A 146 9.02 -9.16 -19.32
CA GLY A 146 9.79 -9.26 -18.08
C GLY A 146 9.38 -10.42 -17.18
N ASP A 147 10.09 -10.59 -16.06
CA ASP A 147 9.87 -11.71 -15.13
C ASP A 147 8.54 -11.61 -14.37
N LEU A 148 8.02 -10.39 -14.22
CA LEU A 148 6.73 -10.14 -13.60
C LEU A 148 5.63 -10.26 -14.66
N ALA A 149 4.58 -11.03 -14.38
CA ALA A 149 3.40 -11.14 -15.25
C ALA A 149 2.23 -10.31 -14.73
N ARG A 150 2.03 -10.29 -13.40
CA ARG A 150 0.92 -9.59 -12.76
C ARG A 150 1.25 -9.19 -11.34
N ILE A 151 0.75 -8.03 -10.94
CA ILE A 151 0.69 -7.59 -9.54
C ILE A 151 -0.75 -7.26 -9.18
N GLU A 152 -1.15 -7.69 -7.99
CA GLU A 152 -2.37 -7.27 -7.34
C GLU A 152 -2.05 -6.76 -5.93
N LEU A 153 -2.67 -5.66 -5.53
CA LEU A 153 -2.52 -5.09 -4.20
C LEU A 153 -3.88 -4.59 -3.72
N HIS A 154 -4.25 -4.99 -2.51
CA HIS A 154 -5.56 -4.74 -1.94
C HIS A 154 -5.41 -4.24 -0.51
N LEU A 155 -6.12 -3.16 -0.19
CA LEU A 155 -6.29 -2.66 1.16
C LEU A 155 -7.36 -3.51 1.88
N GLU A 156 -6.94 -4.30 2.86
CA GLU A 156 -7.82 -5.20 3.62
C GLU A 156 -8.45 -4.49 4.83
N GLY A 157 -7.80 -3.46 5.38
CA GLY A 157 -8.26 -2.83 6.61
C GLY A 157 -7.69 -1.45 6.91
N LEU A 158 -8.50 -0.68 7.64
CA LEU A 158 -8.17 0.64 8.18
C LEU A 158 -8.17 0.55 9.72
N ASP A 159 -7.07 0.10 10.29
CA ASP A 159 -6.93 0.02 11.74
C ASP A 159 -6.44 1.38 12.24
N GLY A 160 -7.20 2.08 13.10
CA GLY A 160 -6.82 3.33 13.78
C GLY A 160 -6.01 4.35 12.95
N THR A 161 -6.67 5.35 12.36
CA THR A 161 -5.99 6.38 11.54
C THR A 161 -5.64 7.66 12.31
N GLY A 162 -5.53 7.58 13.64
CA GLY A 162 -5.32 8.74 14.50
C GLY A 162 -3.92 9.36 14.41
N SER A 163 -2.93 8.57 13.99
CA SER A 163 -1.51 8.97 13.89
C SER A 163 -1.00 9.11 12.45
N LEU A 164 -1.88 9.07 11.45
CA LEU A 164 -1.45 9.10 10.04
C LEU A 164 -0.66 10.40 9.76
N ALA A 165 0.60 10.24 9.36
CA ALA A 165 1.46 11.34 8.96
C ALA A 165 0.84 12.09 7.75
N PRO A 166 1.12 13.39 7.60
CA PRO A 166 0.57 14.18 6.49
C PRO A 166 0.94 13.56 5.14
N ALA A 167 0.03 13.68 4.16
CA ALA A 167 0.25 13.22 2.79
C ALA A 167 1.51 13.89 2.22
N GLU A 168 2.45 13.10 1.71
CA GLU A 168 3.50 13.65 0.84
C GLU A 168 2.91 13.98 -0.53
N ALA A 169 3.63 14.77 -1.33
CA ALA A 169 3.18 15.12 -2.68
C ALA A 169 2.83 13.84 -3.46
N GLY A 170 1.56 13.72 -3.86
CA GLY A 170 0.95 12.49 -4.35
C GLY A 170 1.38 12.04 -5.75
N THR A 171 2.66 12.18 -6.07
CA THR A 171 3.23 11.93 -7.38
C THR A 171 4.01 10.63 -7.47
N VAL A 172 4.31 9.97 -6.34
CA VAL A 172 5.11 8.73 -6.33
C VAL A 172 4.39 7.61 -7.09
N LEU A 173 3.13 7.32 -6.75
CA LEU A 173 2.33 6.30 -7.45
C LEU A 173 2.28 6.58 -8.96
N LEU A 174 1.96 7.81 -9.35
CA LEU A 174 1.94 8.23 -10.75
C LEU A 174 3.29 8.08 -11.45
N THR A 175 4.38 8.42 -10.77
CA THR A 175 5.74 8.29 -11.30
C THR A 175 6.08 6.82 -11.52
N THR A 176 5.71 5.94 -10.58
CA THR A 176 5.88 4.49 -10.72
C THR A 176 5.06 3.92 -11.88
N LEU A 177 3.78 4.27 -11.97
CA LEU A 177 2.91 3.81 -13.06
C LEU A 177 3.40 4.29 -14.44
N ARG A 178 3.92 5.53 -14.54
CA ARG A 178 4.53 6.05 -15.77
C ARG A 178 5.83 5.33 -16.12
N GLY A 179 6.66 5.03 -15.13
CA GLY A 179 7.87 4.21 -15.34
C GLY A 179 7.53 2.85 -15.94
N TRP A 180 6.53 2.16 -15.38
CA TRP A 180 6.04 0.88 -15.93
C TRP A 180 5.47 1.00 -17.34
N ALA A 181 4.74 2.08 -17.62
CA ALA A 181 4.20 2.35 -18.94
C ALA A 181 5.33 2.55 -19.98
N GLN A 182 6.43 3.22 -19.59
CA GLN A 182 7.60 3.42 -20.43
C GLN A 182 8.34 2.10 -20.70
N GLU A 183 8.58 1.29 -19.68
CA GLU A 183 9.19 -0.04 -19.81
C GLU A 183 8.36 -0.95 -20.74
N ALA A 184 7.03 -0.85 -20.68
CA ALA A 184 6.13 -1.59 -21.57
C ALA A 184 6.26 -1.16 -23.04
N LEU A 185 6.48 0.14 -23.30
CA LEU A 185 6.67 0.68 -24.66
C LEU A 185 8.02 0.29 -25.25
N GLU A 186 9.11 0.46 -24.50
CA GLU A 186 10.47 0.10 -24.93
C GLU A 186 10.57 -1.38 -25.27
N GLY A 187 9.94 -2.24 -24.45
CA GLY A 187 9.82 -3.65 -24.78
C GLY A 187 9.09 -3.87 -26.11
N ALA A 188 7.98 -3.18 -26.38
CA ALA A 188 7.21 -3.37 -27.61
C ALA A 188 8.02 -3.07 -28.88
N GLU A 189 8.86 -2.04 -28.86
CA GLU A 189 9.73 -1.66 -29.98
C GLU A 189 10.80 -2.72 -30.27
N ASP A 190 11.43 -3.30 -29.24
CA ASP A 190 12.43 -4.36 -29.40
C ASP A 190 11.88 -5.62 -30.08
N SER A 191 10.61 -5.98 -29.89
CA SER A 191 10.03 -7.10 -30.64
C SER A 191 9.56 -6.75 -32.04
N ALA A 192 9.29 -5.47 -32.32
CA ALA A 192 8.99 -5.04 -33.67
C ALA A 192 10.26 -5.02 -34.53
N ALA A 193 11.42 -4.72 -33.93
CA ALA A 193 12.71 -4.70 -34.61
C ALA A 193 13.30 -6.11 -34.90
N VAL A 194 12.80 -7.16 -34.24
CA VAL A 194 13.29 -8.55 -34.38
C VAL A 194 12.39 -9.39 -35.33
N ARG A 195 11.41 -8.78 -36.01
CA ARG A 195 10.54 -9.46 -36.98
C ARG A 195 10.94 -9.24 -38.42
#